data_AF-A0A7S0LU37-F1
#
_entry.id   AF-A0A7S0LU37-F1
#
_cell.length_a   1.000
_cell.length_b   1.000
_cell.length_c   1.000
_cell.angle_alpha   90.00
_cell.angle_beta   90.00
_cell.angle_gamma   90.00
#
_symmetry.space_group_name_H-M   'P 1'
#
loop_
_entity.id
_entity.type
_entity.pdbx_description
1 polymer ?
#
loop_
_entity_poly.entity_id
_entity_poly.type
_entity_poly.pdbx_seq_one_letter_code
_entity_poly.pdbx_strand_id
1 'polypeptide(L)'
;SMEGSVISMIRDAKYIFDSAVDSVAPELLVRNSIKISKAEGEGCVIQAAGLRAVSARLVRLLAIGKASLRMARAAEGLLGEHLDGGIVIAQRPSSSSADGGARPAAAA
;
A
#
# COMPACT_ATOMS: atom_id res chain seq x y z
N SER A 1 12.51 -20.36 33.88
CA SER A 1 13.67 -19.47 34.11
C SER A 1 13.36 -18.06 33.67
N MET A 2 13.86 -17.06 34.42
CA MET A 2 13.67 -15.63 34.16
C MET A 2 14.08 -15.22 32.74
N GLU A 3 15.10 -15.87 32.19
CA GLU A 3 15.58 -15.69 30.80
C GLU A 3 14.53 -16.06 29.74
N GLY A 4 13.73 -17.11 29.97
CA GLY A 4 12.68 -17.52 29.03
C GLY A 4 11.55 -16.50 28.90
N SER A 5 11.26 -15.78 30.00
CA SER A 5 10.25 -14.71 30.01
C SER A 5 10.69 -13.50 29.19
N VAL A 6 11.95 -13.08 29.34
CA VAL A 6 12.52 -11.92 28.62
C VAL A 6 12.56 -12.19 27.11
N ILE A 7 12.95 -13.40 26.68
CA ILE A 7 12.97 -13.79 25.27
C ILE A 7 11.56 -13.76 24.67
N SER A 8 10.54 -14.20 25.41
CA SER A 8 9.14 -14.11 24.97
C SER A 8 8.71 -12.65 24.78
N MET A 9 8.97 -11.78 25.75
CA MET A 9 8.60 -10.36 25.66
C MET A 9 9.25 -9.65 24.46
N ILE A 10 10.53 -9.93 24.18
CA ILE A 10 11.22 -9.35 23.02
C ILE A 10 10.56 -9.81 21.72
N ARG A 11 10.17 -11.09 21.63
CA ARG A 11 9.47 -11.63 20.46
C ARG A 11 8.11 -10.96 20.26
N ASP A 12 7.33 -10.83 21.33
CA ASP A 12 6.00 -10.21 21.28
C ASP A 12 6.10 -8.73 20.89
N ALA A 13 7.06 -8.00 21.47
CA ALA A 13 7.30 -6.60 21.13
C ALA A 13 7.68 -6.45 19.64
N LYS A 14 8.56 -7.32 19.14
CA LYS A 14 8.94 -7.32 17.72
C LYS A 14 7.73 -7.61 16.84
N TYR A 15 6.92 -8.60 17.19
CA TYR A 15 5.72 -8.97 16.44
C TYR A 15 4.72 -7.81 16.36
N ILE A 16 4.45 -7.15 17.49
CA ILE A 16 3.56 -5.98 17.54
C ILE A 16 4.11 -4.85 16.67
N PHE A 17 5.41 -4.58 16.75
CA PHE A 17 6.05 -3.54 15.96
C PHE A 17 5.99 -3.83 14.46
N ASP A 18 6.38 -5.03 14.03
CA ASP A 18 6.34 -5.42 12.62
C ASP A 18 4.89 -5.35 12.11
N SER A 19 3.92 -5.87 12.86
CA SER A 19 2.50 -5.81 12.48
C SER A 19 2.00 -4.37 12.34
N ALA A 20 2.41 -3.46 13.22
CA ALA A 20 2.05 -2.05 13.13
C ALA A 20 2.67 -1.39 11.89
N VAL A 21 3.93 -1.66 11.59
CA VAL A 21 4.63 -1.15 10.39
C VAL A 21 4.00 -1.71 9.12
N ASP A 22 3.72 -3.01 9.09
CA ASP A 22 3.10 -3.67 7.94
C ASP A 22 1.69 -3.11 7.67
N SER A 23 0.92 -2.79 8.73
CA SER A 23 -0.43 -2.22 8.59
C SER A 23 -0.47 -0.88 7.85
N VAL A 24 0.65 -0.14 7.85
CA VAL A 24 0.80 1.14 7.15
C VAL A 24 1.63 1.01 5.86
N ALA A 25 1.88 -0.21 5.40
CA ALA A 25 2.51 -0.44 4.12
C ALA A 25 1.70 0.22 2.99
N PRO A 26 2.35 0.94 2.04
CA PRO A 26 1.67 1.67 0.97
C PRO A 26 0.61 0.86 0.22
N GLU A 27 0.92 -0.41 -0.07
CA GLU A 27 0.04 -1.31 -0.80
C GLU A 27 -1.23 -1.65 -0.01
N LEU A 28 -1.11 -1.88 1.30
CA LEU A 28 -2.24 -2.15 2.17
C LEU A 28 -3.10 -0.91 2.37
N LEU A 29 -2.48 0.26 2.58
CA LEU A 29 -3.22 1.51 2.72
C LEU A 29 -4.07 1.79 1.49
N VAL A 30 -3.52 1.67 0.28
CA VAL A 30 -4.30 1.90 -0.95
C VAL A 30 -5.45 0.89 -1.06
N ARG A 31 -5.22 -0.41 -0.83
CA ARG A 31 -6.25 -1.46 -0.90
C ARG A 31 -7.35 -1.34 0.16
N ASN A 32 -7.00 -0.84 1.33
CA ASN A 32 -7.94 -0.66 2.44
C ASN A 32 -8.74 0.63 2.28
N SER A 33 -8.11 1.68 1.78
CA SER A 33 -8.73 3.00 1.63
C SER A 33 -9.54 3.17 0.36
N ILE A 34 -9.25 2.41 -0.71
CA ILE A 34 -9.93 2.53 -2.01
C ILE A 34 -10.63 1.20 -2.35
N LYS A 35 -11.91 1.29 -2.69
CA LYS A 35 -12.72 0.21 -3.23
C LYS A 35 -13.16 0.57 -4.64
N ILE A 36 -13.05 -0.40 -5.54
CA ILE A 36 -13.46 -0.26 -6.93
C ILE A 36 -14.48 -1.36 -7.21
N SER A 37 -15.64 -0.97 -7.69
CA SER A 37 -16.69 -1.87 -8.16
C SER A 37 -17.06 -1.53 -9.59
N LYS A 38 -17.74 -2.46 -10.28
CA LYS A 38 -18.28 -2.18 -11.62
C LYS A 38 -19.45 -1.22 -11.50
N ALA A 39 -19.48 -0.21 -12.37
CA ALA A 39 -20.67 0.61 -12.57
C ALA A 39 -21.66 -0.11 -13.48
N GLU A 40 -22.89 0.38 -13.56
CA GLU A 40 -23.82 -0.01 -14.63
C GLU A 40 -23.26 0.52 -15.97
N GLY A 41 -22.65 -0.36 -16.76
CA GLY A 41 -21.97 -0.03 -18.03
C GLY A 41 -20.47 -0.35 -18.03
N GLU A 42 -19.70 0.32 -18.89
CA GLU A 42 -18.24 0.11 -19.05
C GLU A 42 -17.39 0.92 -18.05
N GLY A 43 -17.96 1.34 -16.93
CA GLY A 43 -17.30 2.18 -15.94
C GLY A 43 -16.99 1.47 -14.64
N CYS A 44 -16.28 2.18 -13.76
CA CYS A 44 -16.06 1.76 -12.38
C CYS A 44 -16.62 2.79 -11.40
N VAL A 45 -17.04 2.31 -10.23
CA VAL A 45 -17.36 3.15 -9.08
C VAL A 45 -16.20 3.07 -8.11
N ILE A 46 -15.60 4.22 -7.82
CA ILE A 46 -14.48 4.37 -6.90
C ILE A 46 -15.03 4.94 -5.60
N GLN A 47 -14.80 4.22 -4.51
CA GLN A 47 -15.13 4.67 -3.17
C GLN A 47 -13.85 4.76 -2.35
N ALA A 48 -13.58 5.96 -1.82
CA ALA A 48 -12.47 6.19 -0.92
C ALA A 48 -12.98 6.57 0.47
N ALA A 49 -12.22 6.19 1.51
CA ALA A 49 -12.58 6.49 2.90
C ALA A 49 -12.84 8.00 3.09
N GLY A 50 -14.00 8.35 3.64
CA GLY A 50 -14.40 9.74 3.90
C GLY A 50 -14.83 10.54 2.67
N LEU A 51 -14.84 9.94 1.47
CA LEU A 51 -15.29 10.59 0.23
C LEU A 51 -16.57 9.94 -0.31
N ARG A 52 -17.36 10.72 -1.06
CA ARG A 52 -18.49 10.20 -1.82
C ARG A 52 -17.96 9.30 -2.94
N ALA A 53 -18.72 8.23 -3.25
CA ALA A 53 -18.39 7.37 -4.37
C ALA A 53 -18.52 8.15 -5.69
N VAL A 54 -17.60 7.90 -6.62
CA VAL A 54 -17.56 8.55 -7.94
C VAL A 54 -17.58 7.47 -9.01
N SER A 55 -18.43 7.63 -10.02
CA SER A 55 -18.43 6.78 -11.21
C SER A 55 -17.55 7.40 -12.28
N ALA A 56 -16.63 6.61 -12.85
CA ALA A 56 -15.75 7.02 -13.92
C ALA A 56 -15.45 5.86 -14.86
N ARG A 57 -15.38 6.14 -16.16
CA ARG A 57 -14.91 5.18 -17.17
C ARG A 57 -13.38 5.09 -17.18
N LEU A 58 -12.74 6.26 -17.12
CA LEU A 58 -11.30 6.43 -17.16
C LEU A 58 -10.84 7.29 -15.98
N VAL A 59 -9.68 6.95 -15.43
CA VAL A 59 -9.10 7.54 -14.23
C VAL A 59 -7.68 7.96 -14.54
N ARG A 60 -7.29 9.16 -14.10
CA ARG A 60 -5.90 9.62 -14.14
C ARG A 60 -5.32 9.66 -12.74
N LEU A 61 -4.10 9.16 -12.62
CA LEU A 61 -3.40 9.07 -11.34
C LEU A 61 -2.39 10.21 -11.18
N LEU A 62 -2.43 10.90 -10.04
CA LEU A 62 -1.38 11.80 -9.60
C LEU A 62 -0.85 11.28 -8.26
N ALA A 63 0.43 10.93 -8.20
CA ALA A 63 1.07 10.45 -6.98
C ALA A 63 2.32 11.26 -6.66
N ILE A 64 2.41 11.79 -5.44
CA ILE A 64 3.51 12.67 -5.00
C ILE A 64 3.99 12.23 -3.61
N GLY A 65 5.31 12.12 -3.43
CA GLY A 65 5.94 11.87 -2.13
C GLY A 65 6.88 10.66 -2.11
N LYS A 66 7.39 10.33 -0.92
CA LYS A 66 8.41 9.27 -0.73
C LYS A 66 7.92 7.87 -1.10
N ALA A 67 6.66 7.58 -0.81
CA ALA A 67 6.03 6.30 -1.12
C ALA A 67 5.20 6.33 -2.41
N SER A 68 5.24 7.43 -3.17
CA SER A 68 4.35 7.65 -4.32
C SER A 68 4.46 6.55 -5.37
N LEU A 69 5.68 6.05 -5.64
CA LEU A 69 5.90 4.96 -6.58
C LEU A 69 5.21 3.66 -6.14
N ARG A 70 5.31 3.30 -4.84
CA ARG A 70 4.68 2.09 -4.31
C ARG A 70 3.16 2.22 -4.27
N MET A 71 2.65 3.37 -3.84
CA MET A 71 1.21 3.66 -3.86
C MET A 71 0.65 3.65 -5.28
N ALA A 72 1.38 4.23 -6.24
CA ALA A 72 0.96 4.28 -7.63
C ALA A 72 0.83 2.89 -8.25
N ARG A 73 1.81 2.00 -8.00
CA ARG A 73 1.73 0.60 -8.44
C ARG A 73 0.54 -0.14 -7.82
N ALA A 74 0.26 0.10 -6.53
CA ALA A 74 -0.91 -0.50 -5.88
C ALA A 74 -2.22 0.01 -6.49
N ALA A 75 -2.30 1.32 -6.79
CA ALA A 75 -3.46 1.93 -7.43
C ALA A 75 -3.65 1.43 -8.87
N GLU A 76 -2.56 1.29 -9.64
CA GLU A 76 -2.57 0.70 -10.98
C GLU A 76 -3.13 -0.72 -10.97
N GLY A 77 -2.68 -1.56 -10.05
CA GLY A 77 -3.20 -2.93 -9.90
C GLY A 77 -4.68 -2.99 -9.50
N LEU A 78 -5.21 -1.96 -8.82
CA LEU A 78 -6.63 -1.87 -8.48
C LEU A 78 -7.48 -1.34 -9.64
N LEU A 79 -7.00 -0.27 -10.31
CA LEU A 79 -7.73 0.42 -11.37
C LEU A 79 -7.73 -0.37 -12.68
N GLY A 80 -6.66 -1.12 -12.95
CA GLY A 80 -6.55 -1.97 -14.14
C GLY A 80 -6.81 -1.18 -15.43
N GLU A 81 -7.74 -1.69 -16.24
CA GLU A 81 -8.14 -1.10 -17.52
C GLU A 81 -8.78 0.29 -17.42
N HIS A 82 -9.22 0.70 -16.22
CA HIS A 82 -9.78 2.03 -16.00
C HIS A 82 -8.71 3.11 -15.82
N LEU A 83 -7.43 2.75 -15.71
CA LEU A 83 -6.34 3.74 -15.64
C LEU A 83 -5.92 4.21 -17.04
N ASP A 84 -6.22 5.46 -17.36
CA ASP A 84 -5.84 6.13 -18.62
C ASP A 84 -4.39 6.66 -18.61
N GLY A 85 -3.75 6.63 -17.45
CA GLY A 85 -2.37 7.07 -17.24
C GLY A 85 -2.23 7.97 -16.02
N GLY A 86 -1.06 8.61 -15.88
CA GLY A 86 -0.80 9.43 -14.71
C GLY A 86 0.61 10.00 -14.64
N ILE A 87 0.86 10.74 -13.56
CA ILE A 87 2.14 11.34 -13.23
C ILE A 87 2.55 10.90 -11.82
N VAL A 88 3.78 10.41 -11.68
CA VAL A 88 4.37 10.04 -10.40
C VAL A 88 5.59 10.92 -10.16
N ILE A 89 5.54 11.69 -9.07
CA ILE A 89 6.67 12.47 -8.57
C ILE A 89 7.24 11.74 -7.36
N ALA A 90 8.37 11.08 -7.55
CA ALA A 90 9.06 10.31 -6.52
C ALA A 90 10.38 10.97 -6.14
N GLN A 91 10.75 10.86 -4.86
CA GLN A 91 12.06 11.28 -4.40
C GLN A 91 13.12 10.32 -4.97
N ARG A 92 14.23 10.86 -5.48
CA ARG A 92 15.37 10.05 -5.86
C ARG A 92 15.89 9.32 -4.61
N PRO A 93 16.10 8.00 -4.65
CA PRO A 93 16.71 7.30 -3.53
C PRO A 93 18.10 7.89 -3.25
N SER A 94 18.35 8.30 -2.01
CA SER A 94 19.71 8.62 -1.58
C SER A 94 20.50 7.32 -1.52
N SER A 95 21.65 7.27 -2.17
CA SER A 95 22.47 6.07 -2.40
C SER A 95 23.13 5.45 -1.15
N SER A 96 22.54 5.59 0.04
CA SER A 96 23.05 5.00 1.29
C SER A 96 22.28 3.75 1.75
N SER A 97 21.33 3.25 0.96
CA SER A 97 20.54 2.06 1.33
C SER A 97 20.09 1.29 0.09
N ALA A 98 21.07 0.77 -0.66
CA ALA A 98 20.84 -0.22 -1.71
C ALA A 98 20.49 -1.62 -1.16
N ASP A 99 20.47 -1.78 0.16
CA ASP A 99 20.07 -3.02 0.83
C ASP A 99 18.61 -2.91 1.31
N GLY A 100 17.71 -2.70 0.36
CA GLY A 100 16.27 -2.81 0.58
C GLY A 100 15.91 -4.27 0.72
N GLY A 101 16.12 -4.82 1.92
CA GLY A 101 15.86 -6.21 2.27
C GLY A 101 14.51 -6.70 1.77
N ALA A 102 14.54 -7.54 0.75
CA ALA A 102 13.51 -8.55 0.57
C ALA A 102 13.52 -9.41 1.84
N ARG A 103 12.64 -9.08 2.80
CA ARG A 103 12.34 -10.02 3.89
C ARG A 103 11.67 -11.23 3.22
N PRO A 104 12.22 -12.45 3.32
CA PRO A 104 11.50 -13.62 2.88
C PRO A 104 10.19 -13.71 3.64
N ALA A 105 9.10 -14.01 2.93
CA ALA A 105 7.82 -14.32 3.54
C ALA A 105 8.05 -15.42 4.59
N ALA A 106 7.70 -15.15 5.84
CA ALA A 106 7.72 -16.16 6.88
C ALA A 106 6.80 -17.30 6.44
N ALA A 107 7.37 -18.48 6.24
CA ALA A 107 6.62 -19.70 5.98
C ALA A 107 5.71 -19.99 7.18
N ALA A 108 4.45 -20.30 6.86
CA ALA A 108 3.39 -20.71 7.79
C ALA A 108 3.72 -22.03 8.49
#